data_AF-A0AAW3HX15-F1
#
_entry.id   AF-A0AAW3HX15-F1
#
_cell.length_a   1.000
_cell.length_b   1.000
_cell.length_c   1.000
_cell.angle_alpha   90.00
_cell.angle_beta   90.00
_cell.angle_gamma   90.00
#
_symmetry.space_group_name_H-M   'P 1'
#
loop_
_entity.id
_entity.type
_entity.pdbx_description
1 polymer ?
#
loop_
_entity_poly.entity_id
_entity_poly.type
_entity_poly.pdbx_seq_one_letter_code
_entity_poly.pdbx_strand_id
1 'polypeptide(L)'
;MIRVDTAPPRDEPIRFNRLRRKAFVYSFRFLWWNPFARWYVTTKSYNWADLRAEVWRQRGATAQGGLIITWGVSIAVIKPGTNEVIDRFPLSVGQDEGSSWDYVCAYMQHGPEALPPVERFNDPNEVPSYNLALRLAPRVHWPEQMDAESRSGPEDSPAVVQAQHKGQTDK
;
A
#
# COMPACT_ATOMS: atom_id res chain seq x y z
N MET A 1 3.13 -5.71 13.14
CA MET A 1 2.75 -4.98 14.36
C MET A 1 1.33 -4.46 14.18
N ILE A 2 0.42 -4.73 15.12
CA ILE A 2 -0.99 -4.29 15.02
C ILE A 2 -1.13 -3.07 15.92
N ARG A 3 -1.47 -1.90 15.36
CA ARG A 3 -1.71 -0.67 16.13
C ARG A 3 -3.21 -0.42 16.21
N VAL A 4 -3.73 -0.23 17.42
CA VAL A 4 -5.14 0.10 17.65
C VAL A 4 -5.30 1.61 17.52
N ASP A 5 -6.14 2.06 16.60
CA ASP A 5 -6.42 3.48 16.37
C ASP A 5 -7.92 3.77 16.58
N THR A 6 -8.25 4.93 17.13
CA THR A 6 -9.64 5.36 17.42
C THR A 6 -10.33 5.99 16.21
N ALA A 7 -9.59 6.24 15.12
CA ALA A 7 -10.06 6.92 13.92
C ALA A 7 -9.40 6.31 12.65
N PRO A 8 -10.06 6.36 11.47
CA PRO A 8 -9.44 5.97 10.22
C PRO A 8 -8.20 6.82 9.95
N PRO A 9 -7.08 6.23 9.49
CA PRO A 9 -5.92 6.99 9.07
C PRO A 9 -6.30 7.87 7.88
N ARG A 10 -5.53 8.96 7.73
CA ARG A 10 -5.75 9.94 6.66
C ARG A 10 -5.73 9.32 5.27
N ASP A 11 -4.91 8.29 5.08
CA ASP A 11 -4.73 7.61 3.82
C ASP A 11 -4.25 6.16 4.05
N GLU A 12 -4.37 5.33 3.01
CA GLU A 12 -3.90 3.95 2.94
C GLU A 12 -2.77 3.82 1.89
N PRO A 13 -1.60 4.42 2.13
CA PRO A 13 -0.59 4.48 1.09
C PRO A 13 0.02 3.11 0.80
N ILE A 14 0.28 2.89 -0.49
CA ILE A 14 0.99 1.72 -1.00
C ILE A 14 2.33 2.21 -1.54
N ARG A 15 3.41 1.57 -1.11
CA ARG A 15 4.77 1.87 -1.59
C ARG A 15 5.28 0.70 -2.42
N PHE A 16 5.71 0.98 -3.64
CA PHE A 16 6.37 0.01 -4.50
C PHE A 16 7.87 0.26 -4.50
N ASN A 17 8.66 -0.76 -4.21
CA ASN A 17 10.10 -0.72 -4.32
C ASN A 17 10.54 -1.64 -5.47
N ARG A 18 11.02 -1.02 -6.56
CA ARG A 18 11.52 -1.73 -7.74
C ARG A 18 12.77 -2.55 -7.43
N LEU A 19 13.74 -1.99 -6.72
CA LEU A 19 15.04 -2.65 -6.44
C LEU A 19 14.86 -3.95 -5.66
N ARG A 20 13.94 -3.96 -4.70
CA ARG A 20 13.60 -5.15 -3.91
C ARG A 20 12.51 -6.01 -4.54
N ARG A 21 11.83 -5.53 -5.59
CA ARG A 21 10.63 -6.14 -6.18
C ARG A 21 9.58 -6.48 -5.11
N LYS A 22 9.30 -5.54 -4.22
CA LYS A 22 8.33 -5.68 -3.12
C LYS A 22 7.34 -4.53 -3.08
N ALA A 23 6.13 -4.81 -2.64
CA ALA A 23 5.12 -3.81 -2.31
C ALA A 23 4.91 -3.79 -0.80
N PHE A 24 4.87 -2.59 -0.23
CA PHE A 24 4.55 -2.34 1.17
C PHE A 24 3.18 -1.70 1.23
N VAL A 25 2.28 -2.31 1.99
CA VAL A 25 0.86 -1.93 2.04
C VAL A 25 0.54 -1.48 3.45
N TYR A 26 -0.10 -0.31 3.54
CA TYR A 26 -0.67 0.24 4.76
C TYR A 26 -2.18 0.13 4.69
N SER A 27 -2.76 -0.86 5.35
CA SER A 27 -4.21 -1.10 5.33
C SER A 27 -4.84 -0.77 6.68
N PHE A 28 -6.02 -0.19 6.65
CA PHE A 28 -6.83 0.04 7.83
C PHE A 28 -8.05 -0.87 7.84
N ARG A 29 -8.22 -1.63 8.91
CA ARG A 29 -9.41 -2.47 9.08
C ARG A 29 -10.43 -1.76 9.93
N PHE A 30 -11.47 -1.27 9.26
CA PHE A 30 -12.67 -0.71 9.85
C PHE A 30 -13.80 -1.74 9.87
N LEU A 31 -14.40 -1.98 11.04
CA LEU A 31 -15.60 -2.80 11.18
C LEU A 31 -16.81 -1.88 11.40
N TRP A 32 -17.46 -1.49 10.31
CA TRP A 32 -18.67 -0.65 10.30
C TRP A 32 -19.77 -1.10 11.29
N TRP A 33 -19.98 -2.41 11.42
CA TRP A 33 -21.11 -2.97 12.18
C TRP A 33 -20.82 -3.15 13.68
N ASN A 34 -19.56 -3.01 14.12
CA ASN A 34 -19.19 -3.18 15.53
C ASN A 34 -18.48 -1.92 16.05
N PRO A 35 -19.21 -1.02 16.75
CA PRO A 35 -18.64 0.23 17.26
C PRO A 35 -17.60 0.02 18.38
N PHE A 36 -17.53 -1.18 18.96
CA PHE A 36 -16.54 -1.57 19.96
C PHE A 36 -15.37 -2.38 19.38
N ALA A 37 -15.45 -2.77 18.11
CA ALA A 37 -14.32 -3.42 17.46
C ALA A 37 -13.18 -2.41 17.39
N ARG A 38 -12.04 -2.80 17.97
CA ARG A 38 -10.81 -2.03 17.85
C ARG A 38 -10.45 -1.94 16.38
N TRP A 39 -10.43 -0.72 15.84
CA TRP A 39 -9.92 -0.50 14.50
C TRP A 39 -8.40 -0.59 14.56
N TYR A 40 -7.81 -1.19 13.53
CA TYR A 40 -6.37 -1.38 13.54
C TYR A 40 -5.73 -1.15 12.18
N VAL A 41 -4.56 -0.51 12.26
CA VAL A 41 -3.64 -0.39 11.14
C VAL A 41 -2.85 -1.69 11.04
N THR A 42 -2.79 -2.23 9.82
CA THR A 42 -1.94 -3.35 9.47
C THR A 42 -0.96 -2.91 8.40
N THR A 43 0.33 -3.09 8.67
CA THR A 43 1.40 -2.91 7.69
C THR A 43 1.89 -4.28 7.25
N LYS A 44 1.93 -4.50 5.93
CA LYS A 44 2.37 -5.76 5.34
C LYS A 44 3.32 -5.51 4.17
N SER A 45 4.21 -6.46 3.92
CA SER A 45 5.09 -6.49 2.76
C SER A 45 4.81 -7.72 1.92
N TYR A 46 4.68 -7.54 0.62
CA TYR A 46 4.40 -8.60 -0.35
C TYR A 46 5.45 -8.59 -1.46
N ASN A 47 5.76 -9.77 -2.01
CA ASN A 47 6.62 -9.86 -3.19
C ASN A 47 5.83 -9.44 -4.43
N TRP A 48 6.46 -8.68 -5.32
CA TRP A 48 5.85 -8.22 -6.56
C TRP A 48 5.37 -9.37 -7.46
N ALA A 49 6.09 -10.50 -7.48
CA ALA A 49 5.74 -11.66 -8.29
C ALA A 49 4.39 -12.30 -7.89
N ASP A 50 3.96 -12.07 -6.64
CA ASP A 50 2.76 -12.64 -6.06
C ASP A 50 1.54 -11.70 -6.21
N LEU A 51 1.73 -10.50 -6.77
CA LEU A 51 0.66 -9.51 -6.94
C LEU A 51 0.00 -9.66 -8.31
N ARG A 52 -1.34 -9.66 -8.32
CA ARG A 52 -2.15 -9.54 -9.54
C ARG A 52 -3.17 -8.42 -9.37
N ALA A 53 -3.39 -7.65 -10.43
CA ALA A 53 -4.50 -6.71 -10.46
C ALA A 53 -5.80 -7.42 -10.87
N GLU A 54 -6.87 -7.04 -10.20
CA GLU A 54 -8.24 -7.41 -10.49
C GLU A 54 -9.03 -6.12 -10.71
N VAL A 55 -9.58 -5.95 -11.92
CA VAL A 55 -10.54 -4.87 -12.18
C VAL A 55 -11.90 -5.33 -11.68
N TRP A 56 -12.52 -4.53 -10.83
CA TRP A 56 -13.83 -4.82 -10.28
C TRP A 56 -14.83 -3.74 -10.66
N ARG A 57 -16.10 -4.14 -10.74
CA ARG A 57 -17.22 -3.24 -11.03
C ARG A 57 -18.37 -3.59 -10.10
N GLN A 58 -18.82 -2.62 -9.32
CA GLN A 58 -19.92 -2.75 -8.37
C GLN A 58 -21.04 -1.80 -8.75
N ARG A 59 -22.28 -2.29 -8.69
CA ARG A 59 -23.48 -1.46 -8.78
C ARG A 59 -24.01 -1.22 -7.37
N GLY A 60 -24.18 0.04 -7.02
CA GLY A 60 -24.82 0.51 -5.80
C GLY A 60 -26.02 1.38 -6.11
N ALA A 61 -26.75 1.74 -5.06
CA ALA A 61 -27.83 2.71 -5.12
C ALA A 61 -27.56 3.82 -4.10
N THR A 62 -27.79 5.08 -4.48
CA THR A 62 -27.83 6.18 -3.50
C THR A 62 -29.02 6.01 -2.57
N ALA A 63 -28.97 6.66 -1.41
CA ALA A 63 -30.13 6.78 -0.52
C ALA A 63 -31.35 7.43 -1.21
N GLN A 64 -31.15 8.14 -2.33
CA GLN A 64 -32.21 8.73 -3.17
C GLN A 64 -32.66 7.82 -4.34
N GLY A 65 -32.18 6.57 -4.42
CA GLY A 65 -32.57 5.61 -5.46
C GLY A 65 -31.85 5.77 -6.80
N GLY A 66 -30.85 6.64 -6.89
CA GLY A 66 -30.00 6.79 -8.07
C GLY A 66 -29.00 5.64 -8.20
N LEU A 67 -28.85 5.08 -9.40
CA LEU A 67 -27.91 3.98 -9.64
C LEU A 67 -26.48 4.52 -9.72
N ILE A 68 -25.61 4.09 -8.81
CA ILE A 68 -24.18 4.38 -8.85
C ILE A 68 -23.46 3.14 -9.37
N ILE A 69 -22.62 3.31 -10.37
CA ILE A 69 -21.71 2.26 -10.83
C ILE A 69 -20.30 2.70 -10.44
N THR A 70 -19.72 2.03 -9.46
CA THR A 70 -18.31 2.19 -9.13
C THR A 70 -17.52 1.08 -9.80
N TRP A 71 -16.35 1.43 -10.31
CA TRP A 71 -15.34 0.49 -10.74
C TRP A 71 -13.99 0.99 -10.31
N GLY A 72 -13.02 0.10 -10.26
CA GLY A 72 -11.66 0.40 -9.87
C GLY A 72 -10.79 -0.84 -9.96
N VAL A 73 -9.56 -0.68 -9.51
CA VAL A 73 -8.55 -1.73 -9.52
C VAL A 73 -8.22 -2.12 -8.08
N SER A 74 -8.32 -3.39 -7.77
CA SER A 74 -7.77 -3.96 -6.54
C SER A 74 -6.58 -4.85 -6.84
N ILE A 75 -5.60 -4.86 -5.95
CA ILE A 75 -4.50 -5.81 -5.99
C ILE A 75 -4.86 -7.02 -5.13
N ALA A 76 -4.85 -8.19 -5.76
CA ALA A 76 -4.94 -9.49 -5.13
C ALA A 76 -3.53 -10.05 -4.91
N VAL A 77 -3.25 -10.44 -3.67
CA VAL A 77 -2.02 -11.14 -3.31
C VAL A 77 -2.28 -12.64 -3.41
N ILE A 78 -1.49 -13.33 -4.22
CA ILE A 78 -1.60 -14.77 -4.41
C ILE A 78 -0.57 -15.47 -3.53
N LYS A 79 -0.96 -16.58 -2.92
CA LYS A 79 -0.01 -17.41 -2.18
C LYS A 79 0.98 -18.07 -3.15
N PRO A 80 2.30 -18.00 -2.91
CA PRO A 80 3.28 -18.59 -3.80
C PRO A 80 3.06 -20.09 -3.92
N GLY A 81 3.00 -20.59 -5.17
CA GLY A 81 2.76 -22.01 -5.47
C GLY A 81 1.29 -22.45 -5.42
N THR A 82 0.34 -21.57 -5.10
CA THR A 82 -1.09 -21.82 -5.29
C THR A 82 -1.73 -20.68 -6.08
N ASN A 83 -2.96 -20.86 -6.58
CA ASN A 83 -3.74 -19.78 -7.19
C ASN A 83 -4.72 -19.13 -6.19
N GLU A 84 -4.44 -19.27 -4.90
CA GLU A 84 -5.32 -18.78 -3.84
C GLU A 84 -4.99 -17.34 -3.49
N VAL A 85 -6.01 -16.49 -3.43
CA VAL A 85 -5.87 -15.09 -3.02
C VAL A 85 -5.88 -15.00 -1.50
N ILE A 86 -4.78 -14.56 -0.91
CA ILE A 86 -4.59 -14.43 0.55
C ILE A 86 -4.96 -13.06 1.09
N ASP A 87 -4.86 -12.02 0.26
CA ASP A 87 -5.21 -10.66 0.66
C ASP A 87 -5.66 -9.86 -0.55
N ARG A 88 -6.49 -8.84 -0.31
CA ARG A 88 -6.97 -7.92 -1.32
C ARG A 88 -6.95 -6.51 -0.77
N PHE A 89 -6.41 -5.57 -1.54
CA PHE A 89 -6.42 -4.16 -1.18
C PHE A 89 -6.70 -3.29 -2.41
N PRO A 90 -7.45 -2.19 -2.24
CA PRO A 90 -7.73 -1.28 -3.36
C PRO A 90 -6.45 -0.56 -3.78
N LEU A 91 -6.20 -0.49 -5.09
CA LEU A 91 -5.15 0.37 -5.66
C LEU A 91 -5.73 1.71 -6.08
N SER A 92 -6.90 1.68 -6.72
CA SER A 92 -7.64 2.87 -7.13
C SER A 92 -9.12 2.68 -6.79
N VAL A 93 -9.69 3.70 -6.17
CA VAL A 93 -11.12 3.81 -5.85
C VAL A 93 -11.68 4.97 -6.64
N GLY A 94 -12.45 4.65 -7.67
CA GLY A 94 -12.87 5.61 -8.68
C GLY A 94 -12.56 5.07 -10.06
N GLN A 95 -13.27 5.60 -11.07
CA GLN A 95 -13.47 5.10 -12.44
C GLN A 95 -12.17 4.72 -13.20
N ASP A 96 -11.42 3.74 -12.71
CA ASP A 96 -10.16 3.28 -13.24
C ASP A 96 -10.34 1.87 -13.80
N GLU A 97 -10.03 1.72 -15.09
CA GLU A 97 -10.17 0.48 -15.85
C GLU A 97 -8.85 -0.32 -15.95
N GLY A 98 -7.83 0.04 -15.17
CA GLY A 98 -6.52 -0.62 -15.18
C GLY A 98 -5.34 0.32 -15.38
N SER A 99 -5.60 1.59 -15.68
CA SER A 99 -4.56 2.60 -15.97
C SER A 99 -3.57 2.75 -14.82
N SER A 100 -4.03 2.70 -13.57
CA SER A 100 -3.13 2.76 -12.40
C SER A 100 -2.25 1.52 -12.30
N TRP A 101 -2.75 0.35 -12.70
CA TRP A 101 -1.95 -0.87 -12.67
C TRP A 101 -0.89 -0.89 -13.76
N ASP A 102 -1.24 -0.45 -14.97
CA ASP A 102 -0.29 -0.33 -16.07
C ASP A 102 0.84 0.65 -15.71
N TYR A 103 0.50 1.76 -15.05
CA TYR A 103 1.47 2.70 -14.51
C TYR A 103 2.43 2.04 -13.51
N VAL A 104 1.91 1.27 -12.55
CA VAL A 104 2.75 0.54 -11.58
C VAL A 104 3.60 -0.54 -12.28
N CYS A 105 3.07 -1.23 -13.28
CA CYS A 105 3.82 -2.20 -14.07
C CYS A 105 4.98 -1.52 -14.81
N ALA A 106 4.73 -0.40 -15.47
CA ALA A 106 5.76 0.38 -16.16
C ALA A 106 6.84 0.86 -15.18
N TYR A 107 6.45 1.35 -14.00
CA TYR A 107 7.37 1.72 -12.93
C TYR A 107 8.27 0.55 -12.51
N MET A 108 7.69 -0.62 -12.27
CA MET A 108 8.43 -1.79 -11.79
C MET A 108 9.34 -2.38 -12.88
N GLN A 109 8.96 -2.31 -14.15
CA GLN A 109 9.72 -2.86 -15.27
C GLN A 109 10.84 -1.91 -15.71
N HIS A 110 10.48 -0.67 -16.04
CA HIS A 110 11.38 0.29 -16.70
C HIS A 110 11.95 1.35 -15.74
N GLY A 111 11.36 1.51 -14.56
CA GLY A 111 11.79 2.50 -13.58
C GLY A 111 11.11 3.86 -13.78
N PRO A 112 11.54 4.88 -13.01
CA PRO A 112 10.91 6.20 -13.01
C PRO A 112 11.09 6.97 -14.33
N GLU A 113 12.14 6.66 -15.12
CA GLU A 113 12.43 7.35 -16.38
C GLU A 113 11.41 7.06 -17.49
N ALA A 114 10.72 5.93 -17.42
CA ALA A 114 9.72 5.52 -18.40
C ALA A 114 8.30 6.04 -18.09
N LEU A 115 8.13 6.72 -16.96
CA LEU A 115 6.85 7.25 -16.54
C LEU A 115 6.69 8.69 -16.99
N PRO A 116 5.45 9.15 -17.23
CA PRO A 116 5.20 10.57 -17.44
C PRO A 116 5.73 11.35 -16.22
N PRO A 117 6.35 12.52 -16.43
CA PRO A 117 6.91 13.31 -15.35
C PRO A 117 5.80 13.66 -14.34
N VAL A 118 5.96 13.17 -13.11
CA VAL A 118 5.07 13.49 -12.00
C VAL A 118 5.59 14.77 -11.35
N GLU A 119 4.87 15.87 -11.49
CA GLU A 119 5.28 17.18 -10.96
C GLU A 119 5.37 17.19 -9.42
N ARG A 120 4.47 16.47 -8.74
CA ARG A 120 4.47 16.33 -7.28
C ARG A 120 3.99 14.95 -6.84
N PHE A 121 4.77 14.32 -5.97
CA PHE A 121 4.29 13.18 -5.19
C PHE A 121 3.33 13.69 -4.12
N ASN A 122 2.15 13.10 -4.05
CA ASN A 122 1.19 13.40 -2.99
C ASN A 122 1.76 12.92 -1.64
N ASP A 123 1.93 13.80 -0.66
CA ASP A 123 2.28 13.39 0.70
C ASP A 123 1.00 12.87 1.38
N PRO A 124 0.97 11.60 1.84
CA PRO A 124 -0.18 11.03 2.54
C PRO A 124 -0.61 11.81 3.80
N ASN A 125 0.24 12.70 4.32
CA ASN A 125 -0.05 13.53 5.49
C ASN A 125 -0.41 14.98 5.15
N GLU A 126 -0.25 15.42 3.90
CA GLU A 126 -0.60 16.77 3.45
C GLU A 126 -2.11 16.87 3.24
N VAL A 127 -2.80 17.49 4.20
CA VAL A 127 -4.26 17.65 4.16
C VAL A 127 -4.61 19.11 3.92
N PRO A 128 -5.57 19.41 3.01
CA PRO A 128 -6.02 20.78 2.79
C PRO A 128 -6.52 21.43 4.09
N SER A 129 -6.19 22.71 4.29
CA SER A 129 -6.42 23.43 5.55
C SER A 129 -7.88 23.44 6.01
N TYR A 130 -8.82 23.37 5.06
CA TYR A 130 -10.27 23.38 5.29
C TYR A 130 -10.84 22.03 5.74
N ASN A 131 -10.12 20.92 5.63
CA ASN A 131 -10.64 19.59 5.98
C ASN A 131 -10.31 19.21 7.43
N LEU A 132 -11.05 19.77 8.38
CA LEU A 132 -10.85 19.57 9.82
C LEU A 132 -10.96 18.09 10.24
N ALA A 133 -11.86 17.33 9.62
CA ALA A 133 -12.03 15.90 9.91
C ALA A 133 -10.75 15.10 9.59
N LEU A 134 -10.14 15.35 8.43
CA LEU A 134 -8.86 14.73 8.06
C LEU A 134 -7.69 15.22 8.91
N ARG A 135 -7.75 16.44 9.47
CA ARG A 135 -6.71 16.92 10.39
C ARG A 135 -6.73 16.20 11.73
N LEU A 136 -7.92 15.81 12.23
CA LEU A 136 -8.08 15.03 13.46
C LEU A 136 -7.76 13.54 13.25
N ALA A 137 -7.77 13.06 12.00
CA ALA A 137 -7.39 11.69 11.68
C ALA A 137 -5.90 11.42 11.98
N PRO A 138 -5.58 10.23 12.52
CA PRO A 138 -4.21 9.83 12.79
C PRO A 138 -3.35 9.87 11.52
N ARG A 139 -2.13 10.38 11.69
CA ARG A 139 -1.12 10.44 10.60
C ARG A 139 -0.69 9.03 10.21
N VAL A 140 -0.32 8.88 8.95
CA VAL A 140 0.29 7.63 8.47
C VAL A 140 1.68 7.52 9.08
N HIS A 141 1.92 6.45 9.84
CA HIS A 141 3.22 6.17 10.43
C HIS A 141 3.64 4.74 10.12
N TRP A 142 4.68 4.61 9.31
CA TRP A 142 5.28 3.33 8.96
C TRP A 142 6.21 2.85 10.08
N PRO A 143 6.22 1.54 10.43
CA PRO A 143 7.22 0.99 11.33
C PRO A 143 8.62 1.29 10.81
N GLU A 144 9.53 1.75 11.67
CA GLU A 144 10.87 2.23 11.29
C GLU A 144 11.65 1.25 10.42
N GLN A 145 11.60 -0.04 10.76
CA GLN A 145 12.24 -1.09 9.97
C GLN A 145 11.63 -1.17 8.55
N MET A 146 10.31 -1.15 8.42
CA MET A 146 9.65 -1.19 7.11
C MET A 146 9.85 0.11 6.32
N ASP A 147 9.89 1.26 7.00
CA ASP A 147 10.17 2.55 6.37
C ASP A 147 11.57 2.55 5.75
N ALA A 148 12.58 2.10 6.51
CA ALA A 148 13.94 1.93 6.03
C ALA A 148 14.02 0.91 4.89
N GLU A 149 13.40 -0.26 5.02
CA GLU A 149 13.37 -1.29 3.98
C GLU A 149 12.66 -0.83 2.70
N SER A 150 11.65 0.04 2.81
CA SER A 150 10.92 0.56 1.66
C SER A 150 11.74 1.57 0.84
N ARG A 151 12.64 2.31 1.51
CA ARG A 151 13.48 3.36 0.89
C ARG A 151 14.87 2.88 0.48
N SER A 152 15.29 1.70 0.97
CA SER A 152 16.62 1.14 0.73
C SER A 152 16.64 0.12 -0.41
N GLY A 153 17.81 -0.01 -1.04
CA GLY A 153 18.11 -1.10 -1.97
C GLY A 153 18.35 -2.43 -1.24
N PRO A 154 18.52 -3.54 -1.97
CA PRO A 154 18.91 -4.83 -1.38
C PRO A 154 20.31 -4.80 -0.73
N GLU A 155 21.21 -3.91 -1.15
CA GLU A 155 22.57 -3.79 -0.59
C GLU A 155 22.60 -3.08 0.78
N ASP A 156 21.68 -2.16 1.04
CA ASP A 156 21.60 -1.38 2.28
C ASP A 156 20.82 -2.09 3.41
N SER A 157 20.54 -3.38 3.26
CA SER A 157 19.79 -4.12 4.27
C SER A 157 20.64 -4.33 5.53
N PRO A 158 20.20 -3.89 6.73
CA PRO A 158 21.02 -3.95 7.96
C PRO A 158 21.38 -5.38 8.40
N ALA A 159 20.73 -6.40 7.83
CA ALA A 159 21.02 -7.81 8.07
C ALA A 159 22.29 -8.32 7.35
N VAL A 160 22.70 -7.71 6.23
CA VAL A 160 23.87 -8.18 5.47
C VAL A 160 25.17 -7.63 6.05
N VAL A 161 25.13 -6.43 6.63
CA VAL A 161 26.32 -5.77 7.21
C VAL A 161 26.82 -6.50 8.47
N GLN A 162 25.95 -7.20 9.20
CA GLN A 162 26.35 -8.00 10.38
C GLN A 162 27.01 -9.34 10.03
N ALA A 163 26.77 -9.88 8.83
CA ALA A 163 27.40 -11.12 8.39
C ALA A 163 28.85 -10.91 7.92
N GLN A 164 29.20 -9.70 7.44
CA GLN A 164 30.55 -9.42 6.97
C GLN A 164 31.53 -9.06 8.08
N HIS A 165 31.06 -8.60 9.25
CA HIS A 165 31.94 -8.21 10.36
C HIS A 165 32.36 -9.36 11.30
N LYS A 166 31.84 -10.57 11.11
CA LYS A 166 32.11 -11.72 11.99
C LYS A 166 33.07 -12.78 11.41
N GLY A 167 33.61 -12.53 10.22
CA GLY A 167 34.49 -13.47 9.51
C GLY A 167 35.98 -13.12 9.50
N GLN A 168 36.41 -12.05 10.18
CA GLN A 168 37.78 -11.56 10.07
C GLN A 168 38.44 -11.38 11.44
N THR A 169 38.57 -12.47 12.19
CA THR A 169 39.53 -12.56 13.30
C THR A 169 39.89 -14.03 13.53
N ASP A 170 40.77 -14.59 12.70
CA ASP A 170 41.74 -15.60 13.12
C ASP A 170 42.82 -15.79 12.05
N LYS A 171 43.95 -15.09 12.21
CA LYS A 171 45.27 -15.52 11.74
C LYS A 171 46.38 -14.78 12.47
#